data_AF-A0A7G8US96-F1
#
_entry.id   AF-A0A7G8US96-F1
#
_cell.length_a   1.000
_cell.length_b   1.000
_cell.length_c   1.000
_cell.angle_alpha   90.00
_cell.angle_beta   90.00
_cell.angle_gamma   90.00
#
_symmetry.space_group_name_H-M   'P 1'
#
loop_
_entity.id
_entity.type
_entity.pdbx_description
1 polymer ?
#
loop_
_entity_poly.entity_id
_entity_poly.type
_entity_poly.pdbx_seq_one_letter_code
_entity_poly.pdbx_strand_id
1 'polypeptide(L)'
;MNINVSDWVHGRTGDGEMVYGFVESMDVLQGLVALHVVKSDNEERVGRPVRVRLATIKPVSDSASTDLRHADELIDLALATWDEEWFMELTTSNSGKERKRQKHEAIIQTAPPVNRLGKFIR
;
A
#
# COMPACT_ATOMS: atom_id res chain seq x y z
N MET A 1 -20.67 -3.14 -2.55
CA MET A 1 -19.22 -3.42 -2.43
C MET A 1 -19.14 -4.87 -2.01
N ASN A 2 -18.71 -5.75 -2.92
CA ASN A 2 -18.74 -7.19 -2.68
C ASN A 2 -17.34 -7.61 -2.26
N ILE A 3 -17.24 -8.26 -1.10
CA ILE A 3 -16.04 -8.92 -0.62
C ILE A 3 -16.33 -10.40 -0.74
N ASN A 4 -15.37 -11.19 -1.24
CA ASN A 4 -15.47 -12.64 -1.35
C ASN A 4 -14.44 -13.32 -0.43
N VAL A 5 -14.62 -14.62 -0.26
CA VAL A 5 -13.60 -15.47 0.37
C VAL A 5 -12.33 -15.43 -0.48
N SER A 6 -11.18 -15.32 0.17
CA SER A 6 -9.83 -15.11 -0.42
C SER A 6 -9.50 -13.68 -0.84
N ASP A 7 -10.40 -12.71 -0.70
CA ASP A 7 -10.06 -11.31 -0.97
C ASP A 7 -9.13 -10.76 0.11
N TRP A 8 -8.16 -9.94 -0.31
CA TRP A 8 -7.29 -9.18 0.59
C TRP A 8 -8.05 -8.00 1.18
N VAL A 9 -8.06 -7.95 2.51
CA VAL A 9 -8.78 -6.97 3.27
C VAL A 9 -7.94 -6.45 4.42
N HIS A 10 -8.20 -5.20 4.79
CA HIS A 10 -7.71 -4.64 6.03
C HIS A 10 -8.89 -4.18 6.88
N GLY A 11 -8.74 -4.31 8.18
CA GLY A 11 -9.82 -4.03 9.12
C GLY A 11 -9.28 -3.56 10.45
N ARG A 12 -10.20 -3.12 11.29
CA ARG A 12 -9.91 -2.78 12.68
C ARG A 12 -10.66 -3.73 13.60
N THR A 13 -9.97 -4.29 14.59
CA THR A 13 -10.58 -5.14 15.61
C THR A 13 -11.42 -4.31 16.60
N GLY A 14 -12.23 -4.96 17.42
CA GLY A 14 -13.00 -4.29 18.46
C GLY A 14 -12.13 -3.53 19.47
N ASP A 15 -10.90 -4.00 19.68
CA ASP A 15 -9.89 -3.40 20.54
C ASP A 15 -9.13 -2.24 19.88
N GLY A 16 -9.43 -1.92 18.62
CA GLY A 16 -8.84 -0.80 17.89
C GLY A 16 -7.59 -1.15 17.09
N GLU A 17 -7.14 -2.41 17.11
CA GLU A 17 -5.94 -2.87 16.41
C GLU A 17 -6.17 -2.92 14.90
N MET A 18 -5.17 -2.50 14.11
CA MET A 18 -5.20 -2.68 12.66
C MET A 18 -4.75 -4.10 12.31
N VAL A 19 -5.53 -4.77 11.47
CA VAL A 19 -5.25 -6.11 10.96
C VAL A 19 -5.31 -6.11 9.44
N TYR A 20 -4.34 -6.80 8.83
CA TYR A 20 -4.22 -7.05 7.40
C TYR A 20 -4.23 -8.55 7.17
N GLY A 21 -5.03 -8.99 6.21
CA GLY A 21 -5.20 -10.41 5.96
C GLY A 21 -6.08 -10.69 4.76
N PHE A 22 -6.42 -11.96 4.59
CA PHE A 22 -7.39 -12.39 3.60
C PHE A 22 -8.64 -12.95 4.29
N VAL A 23 -9.77 -12.88 3.60
CA VAL A 23 -11.04 -13.42 4.11
C VAL A 23 -11.01 -14.94 4.06
N GLU A 24 -11.09 -15.59 5.21
CA GLU A 24 -11.18 -17.05 5.32
C GLU A 24 -12.64 -17.52 5.25
N SER A 25 -13.54 -16.82 5.92
CA SER A 25 -14.98 -17.08 5.85
C SER A 25 -15.80 -15.84 6.21
N MET A 26 -17.06 -15.82 5.77
CA MET A 26 -17.98 -14.70 6.00
C MET A 26 -19.32 -15.20 6.50
N ASP A 27 -19.77 -14.62 7.60
CA ASP A 27 -21.10 -14.80 8.14
C ASP A 27 -21.93 -13.54 7.83
N VAL A 28 -22.65 -13.60 6.72
CA VAL A 28 -23.48 -12.49 6.23
C VAL A 28 -24.69 -12.26 7.14
N LEU A 29 -25.17 -13.31 7.82
CA LEU A 29 -26.31 -13.22 8.73
C LEU A 29 -25.96 -12.43 9.99
N GLN A 30 -24.74 -12.60 10.50
CA GLN A 30 -24.23 -11.86 11.67
C GLN A 30 -23.43 -10.61 11.30
N GLY A 31 -23.16 -10.37 10.01
CA GLY A 31 -22.34 -9.26 9.55
C GLY A 31 -20.89 -9.34 10.04
N LEU A 32 -20.39 -10.57 10.22
CA LEU A 32 -19.04 -10.86 10.71
C LEU A 32 -18.22 -11.53 9.61
N VAL A 33 -16.93 -11.23 9.59
CA VAL A 33 -15.97 -11.85 8.68
C VAL A 33 -14.81 -12.39 9.49
N ALA A 34 -14.48 -13.66 9.26
CA ALA A 34 -13.26 -14.26 9.76
C ALA A 34 -12.14 -13.97 8.76
N LEU A 35 -11.12 -13.29 9.23
CA LEU A 35 -9.92 -12.98 8.45
C LEU A 35 -8.71 -13.70 9.04
N HIS A 36 -7.86 -14.19 8.16
CA HIS A 36 -6.57 -14.75 8.55
C HIS A 36 -5.54 -13.62 8.60
N VAL A 37 -5.02 -13.32 9.79
CA VAL A 37 -4.13 -12.18 9.99
C VAL A 37 -2.72 -12.51 9.48
N VAL A 38 -2.28 -11.81 8.44
CA VAL A 38 -0.92 -11.88 7.89
C VAL A 38 -0.02 -10.83 8.55
N LYS A 39 -0.58 -9.66 8.87
CA LYS A 39 0.12 -8.57 9.56
C LYS A 39 -0.84 -7.84 10.48
N SER A 40 -0.38 -7.51 11.68
CA SER A 40 -1.13 -6.67 12.62
C SER A 40 -0.17 -5.79 13.40
N ASP A 41 -0.67 -4.65 13.88
CA ASP A 41 0.05 -3.81 14.84
C ASP A 41 0.28 -4.54 16.18
N ASN A 42 -0.49 -5.60 16.46
CA ASN A 42 -0.24 -6.51 17.57
C ASN A 42 0.32 -7.84 17.06
N GLU A 43 1.60 -8.08 17.32
CA GLU A 43 2.32 -9.27 16.86
C GLU A 43 1.74 -10.59 17.41
N GLU A 44 1.05 -10.56 18.57
CA GLU A 44 0.44 -11.75 19.17
C GLU A 44 -0.77 -12.29 18.37
N ARG A 45 -1.32 -11.48 17.46
CA ARG A 45 -2.51 -11.81 16.65
C ARG A 45 -2.16 -12.36 15.27
N VAL A 46 -0.90 -12.27 14.85
CA VAL A 46 -0.45 -12.76 13.54
C VAL A 46 -0.59 -14.28 13.47
N GLY A 47 -1.11 -14.77 12.34
CA GLY A 47 -1.34 -16.21 12.09
C GLY A 47 -2.59 -16.79 12.76
N ARG A 48 -3.39 -15.97 13.48
CA ARG A 48 -4.65 -16.40 14.09
C ARG A 48 -5.85 -15.87 13.31
N PRO A 49 -6.94 -16.65 13.19
CA PRO A 49 -8.18 -16.14 12.61
C PRO A 49 -8.83 -15.15 13.58
N VAL A 50 -9.15 -13.96 13.08
CA VAL A 50 -9.84 -12.91 13.86
C VAL A 50 -11.17 -12.60 13.22
N ARG A 51 -12.21 -12.48 14.04
CA ARG A 51 -13.54 -12.06 13.59
C ARG A 51 -13.67 -10.55 13.73
N VAL A 52 -13.97 -9.89 12.61
CA VAL A 52 -14.22 -8.45 12.56
C VAL A 52 -15.58 -8.17 11.94
N ARG A 53 -16.12 -6.99 12.21
CA ARG A 53 -17.39 -6.55 11.62
C ARG A 53 -17.18 -6.21 10.15
N LEU A 54 -18.06 -6.70 9.28
CA LEU A 54 -18.05 -6.41 7.85
C LEU A 54 -18.05 -4.91 7.56
N ALA A 55 -18.75 -4.11 8.39
CA ALA A 55 -18.82 -2.66 8.26
C ALA A 55 -17.47 -1.92 8.47
N THR A 56 -16.51 -2.55 9.15
CA THR A 56 -15.19 -1.96 9.46
C THR A 56 -14.13 -2.40 8.46
N ILE A 57 -14.42 -3.44 7.67
CA ILE A 57 -13.50 -3.99 6.68
C ILE A 57 -13.48 -3.11 5.44
N LYS A 58 -12.27 -2.91 4.92
CA LYS A 58 -12.04 -2.32 3.61
C LYS A 58 -11.18 -3.28 2.79
N PRO A 59 -11.50 -3.52 1.51
CA PRO A 59 -10.61 -4.24 0.62
C PRO A 59 -9.32 -3.44 0.50
N VAL A 60 -8.20 -4.16 0.50
CA VAL A 60 -6.93 -3.59 0.07
C VAL A 60 -7.08 -3.44 -1.43
N SER A 61 -7.27 -2.21 -1.90
CA SER A 61 -7.32 -1.97 -3.34
C SER A 61 -6.01 -2.43 -3.95
N ASP A 62 -6.10 -3.19 -5.05
CA ASP A 62 -5.00 -3.57 -5.93
C ASP A 62 -4.34 -2.37 -6.63
N SER A 63 -4.62 -1.15 -6.15
CA SER A 63 -3.55 -0.16 -6.12
C SER A 63 -2.43 -0.78 -5.26
N ALA A 64 -1.61 -1.60 -5.90
CA ALA A 64 -0.19 -1.36 -5.90
C ALA A 64 0.00 0.16 -6.07
N SER A 65 -0.16 0.91 -4.98
CA SER A 65 0.91 1.79 -4.62
C SER A 65 2.09 0.83 -4.55
N THR A 66 2.73 0.63 -5.71
CA THR A 66 4.16 0.37 -5.79
C THR A 66 4.71 1.46 -4.91
N ASP A 67 4.81 1.16 -3.64
CA ASP A 67 5.48 1.99 -2.69
C ASP A 67 6.92 1.81 -3.14
N LEU A 68 7.33 2.70 -4.04
CA LEU A 68 8.54 2.60 -4.85
C LEU A 68 9.80 2.52 -3.98
N ARG A 69 9.65 2.66 -2.66
CA ARG A 69 10.62 2.24 -1.65
C ARG A 69 11.13 0.81 -1.87
N HIS A 70 10.31 -0.07 -2.46
CA HIS A 70 10.70 -1.46 -2.78
C HIS A 70 10.72 -1.74 -4.29
N ALA A 71 10.71 -0.72 -5.15
CA ALA A 71 10.72 -0.95 -6.60
C ALA A 71 11.98 -1.71 -7.05
N ASP A 72 13.13 -1.40 -6.45
CA ASP A 72 14.40 -2.08 -6.75
C ASP A 72 14.36 -3.55 -6.33
N GLU A 73 13.80 -3.86 -5.15
CA GLU A 73 13.63 -5.25 -4.68
C GLU A 73 12.69 -6.07 -5.59
N LEU A 74 11.64 -5.42 -6.13
CA LEU A 74 10.71 -6.04 -7.08
C LEU A 74 11.36 -6.24 -8.46
N ILE A 75 12.22 -5.32 -8.89
CA ILE A 75 13.00 -5.44 -10.12
C ILE A 75 13.97 -6.63 -10.01
N ASP A 76 14.68 -6.75 -8.88
CA ASP A 76 15.57 -7.87 -8.62
C ASP A 76 14.82 -9.21 -8.59
N LEU A 77 13.60 -9.22 -8.05
CA LEU A 77 12.74 -10.40 -8.05
C LEU A 77 12.29 -10.78 -9.47
N ALA A 78 11.89 -9.81 -10.30
CA ALA A 78 11.52 -10.05 -11.70
C ALA A 78 12.69 -10.64 -12.50
N LEU A 79 13.91 -10.14 -12.26
CA LEU A 79 15.13 -10.70 -12.85
C LEU A 79 15.40 -12.13 -12.36
N ALA A 80 15.17 -12.41 -11.08
CA ALA A 80 15.33 -13.75 -10.51
C ALA A 80 14.31 -14.77 -11.06
N THR A 81 13.10 -14.31 -11.37
CA THR A 81 12.02 -15.15 -11.93
C THR A 81 12.00 -15.16 -13.47
N TRP A 82 12.90 -14.42 -14.12
CA TRP A 82 12.96 -14.27 -15.58
C TRP A 82 11.67 -13.71 -16.20
N ASP A 83 10.98 -12.84 -15.48
CA ASP A 83 9.75 -12.21 -15.93
C ASP A 83 10.06 -10.87 -16.61
N GLU A 84 10.22 -10.92 -17.94
CA GLU A 84 10.59 -9.76 -18.75
C GLU A 84 9.46 -8.72 -18.83
N GLU A 85 8.20 -9.15 -18.94
CA GLU A 85 7.06 -8.23 -19.02
C GLU A 85 6.91 -7.45 -17.72
N TRP A 86 7.01 -8.14 -16.58
CA TRP A 86 6.91 -7.51 -15.26
C TRP A 86 8.10 -6.57 -14.98
N PHE A 87 9.31 -6.94 -15.39
CA PHE A 87 10.49 -6.07 -15.30
C PHE A 87 10.32 -4.76 -16.10
N MET A 88 9.80 -4.85 -17.32
CA MET A 88 9.61 -3.69 -18.19
C MET A 88 8.55 -2.73 -17.63
N GLU A 89 7.49 -3.27 -17.02
CA GLU A 89 6.46 -2.46 -16.34
C GLU A 89 7.04 -1.68 -15.15
N LEU A 90 7.80 -2.34 -14.28
CA LEU A 90 8.39 -1.76 -13.07
C LEU A 90 9.41 -0.65 -13.40
N THR A 91 10.33 -0.91 -14.35
CA THR A 91 11.37 0.05 -14.76
C THR A 91 10.80 1.28 -15.47
N THR A 92 9.76 1.11 -16.28
CA THR A 92 9.06 2.21 -16.95
C THR A 92 8.33 3.11 -15.95
N SER A 93 7.68 2.52 -14.94
CA SER A 93 6.98 3.26 -13.87
C SER A 93 7.94 4.07 -12.98
N ASN A 94 9.13 3.54 -12.70
CA ASN A 94 10.11 4.20 -11.83
C ASN A 94 10.82 5.40 -12.53
N SER A 95 11.25 5.22 -13.78
CA SER A 95 11.95 6.25 -14.57
C SER A 95 11.10 7.50 -14.83
N GLY A 96 9.77 7.35 -14.96
CA GLY A 96 8.84 8.48 -15.10
C GLY A 96 8.75 9.40 -13.88
N LYS A 97 9.07 8.89 -12.68
CA LYS A 97 8.99 9.65 -11.41
C LYS A 97 10.32 10.28 -11.02
N GLU A 98 11.45 9.68 -11.34
CA GLU A 98 12.78 10.32 -11.21
C GLU A 98 12.86 11.62 -12.02
N ARG A 99 12.36 11.62 -13.26
CA ARG A 99 12.29 12.82 -14.09
C ARG A 99 11.44 13.94 -13.46
N LYS A 100 10.38 13.59 -12.72
CA LYS A 100 9.54 14.57 -12.00
C LYS A 100 10.24 15.12 -10.75
N ARG A 101 10.98 14.29 -10.01
CA ARG A 101 11.80 14.73 -8.85
C ARG A 101 12.92 15.66 -9.31
N GLN A 102 13.68 15.27 -10.33
CA GLN A 102 14.76 16.09 -10.91
C GLN A 102 14.24 17.44 -11.44
N LYS A 103 13.07 17.45 -12.10
CA LYS A 103 12.44 18.69 -12.55
C LYS A 103 12.00 19.58 -11.39
N HIS A 104 11.41 19.02 -10.33
CA HIS A 104 11.06 19.79 -9.13
C HIS A 104 12.30 20.37 -8.43
N GLU A 105 13.37 19.59 -8.34
CA GLU A 105 14.61 19.98 -7.69
C GLU A 105 15.35 21.08 -8.49
N ALA A 106 15.37 20.98 -9.81
CA ALA A 106 15.88 22.04 -10.69
C ALA A 106 15.05 23.33 -10.62
N ILE A 107 13.72 23.23 -10.43
CA ILE A 107 12.85 24.40 -10.23
C ILE A 107 13.14 25.06 -8.88
N ILE A 108 13.36 24.29 -7.82
CA ILE A 108 13.67 24.83 -6.48
C ILE A 108 15.06 25.51 -6.47
N GLN A 109 16.05 24.96 -7.17
CA GLN A 109 17.40 25.55 -7.25
C GLN A 109 17.46 26.84 -8.08
N THR A 110 16.59 26.98 -9.09
CA THR A 110 16.50 28.18 -9.93
C THR A 110 15.52 29.23 -9.40
N ALA A 111 14.73 28.89 -8.38
CA ALA A 111 13.77 29.80 -7.77
C ALA A 111 14.48 30.81 -6.84
N PRO A 112 14.18 32.12 -6.96
CA PRO A 112 14.73 33.11 -6.05
C PRO A 112 14.25 32.86 -4.61
N PRO A 113 15.10 33.08 -3.59
CA PRO A 113 14.76 32.78 -2.21
C PRO A 113 13.60 33.67 -1.74
N VAL A 114 12.49 33.03 -1.39
CA VAL A 114 11.30 33.65 -0.80
C VAL A 114 11.25 33.35 0.69
N ASN A 115 10.92 34.36 1.49
CA ASN A 115 10.66 34.15 2.92
C ASN A 115 9.31 33.42 3.14
N ARG A 116 9.02 33.02 4.38
CA ARG A 116 7.76 32.34 4.76
C ARG A 116 6.48 33.15 4.51
N LEU A 117 6.62 34.43 4.14
CA LEU A 117 5.54 35.34 3.75
C LEU A 117 5.46 35.53 2.21
N GLY A 118 6.20 34.73 1.44
CA GLY A 118 6.19 34.77 -0.03
C GLY A 118 6.87 36.00 -0.65
N LYS A 119 7.67 36.74 0.12
CA LYS A 119 8.37 37.94 -0.36
C LYS A 119 9.81 37.59 -0.75
N PHE A 120 10.23 38.03 -1.94
CA PHE A 120 11.59 37.85 -2.42
C PHE A 120 12.58 38.59 -1.51
N ILE A 121 13.65 37.90 -1.11
CA ILE A 121 14.76 38.50 -0.39
C ILE A 121 15.62 39.19 -1.46
N ARG A 122 15.70 40.51 -1.40
CA ARG A 122 16.46 41.35 -2.34
C ARG A 122 17.85 41.63 -1.80
#